data_AF-A0A539DBT0-F1
#
_entry.id   AF-A0A539DBT0-F1
#
_cell.length_a   1.000
_cell.length_b   1.000
_cell.length_c   1.000
_cell.angle_alpha   90.00
_cell.angle_beta   90.00
_cell.angle_gamma   90.00
#
_symmetry.space_group_name_H-M   'P 1'
#
loop_
_entity.id
_entity.type
_entity.pdbx_description
1 polymer ?
#
loop_
_entity_poly.entity_id
_entity_poly.type
_entity_poly.pdbx_seq_one_letter_code
_entity_poly.pdbx_strand_id
1 'polypeptide(L)'
;MRKPGQVFNRVHVDDVVSGLFASMARPRPGAAYILCDDEPAPADVVMEGAARRLGLPMPPEIDLDDPSVSDAMRRFYLDSKRLSNAKAKAELGWRPKYPSWREGLEAMLSG
;
A
#
# COMPACT_ATOMS: atom_id res chain seq x y z
N MET A 1 -6.19 -13.31 -5.76
CA MET A 1 -6.96 -13.84 -4.63
C MET A 1 -7.98 -12.81 -4.21
N ARG A 2 -9.24 -13.20 -4.11
CA ARG A 2 -10.33 -12.28 -3.80
C ARG A 2 -10.90 -12.56 -2.41
N LYS A 3 -10.97 -11.53 -1.58
CA LYS A 3 -11.65 -11.58 -0.27
C LYS A 3 -12.44 -10.28 -0.10
N PRO A 4 -13.78 -10.32 -0.16
CA PRO A 4 -14.61 -9.13 -0.01
C PRO A 4 -14.27 -8.34 1.27
N GLY A 5 -14.14 -7.01 1.12
CA GLY A 5 -13.82 -6.10 2.23
C GLY A 5 -12.35 -6.10 2.67
N GLN A 6 -11.49 -6.96 2.11
CA GLN A 6 -10.05 -6.92 2.38
C GLN A 6 -9.39 -5.72 1.71
N VAL A 7 -8.60 -4.98 2.47
CA VAL A 7 -7.73 -3.91 1.94
C VAL A 7 -6.34 -4.02 2.52
N PHE A 8 -5.36 -3.52 1.76
CA PHE A 8 -4.00 -3.35 2.22
C PHE A 8 -3.58 -1.89 2.06
N ASN A 9 -2.76 -1.43 3.00
CA ASN A 9 -2.18 -0.10 2.97
C ASN A 9 -0.83 -0.21 2.28
N ARG A 10 -0.46 0.78 1.48
CA ARG A 10 0.78 0.79 0.71
C ARG A 10 1.49 2.12 0.90
N VAL A 11 2.74 2.17 0.47
CA VAL A 11 3.54 3.39 0.42
C VAL A 11 4.61 3.20 -0.64
N HIS A 12 4.81 4.19 -1.48
CA HIS A 12 5.93 4.17 -2.43
C HIS A 12 7.26 4.37 -1.68
N VAL A 13 8.35 3.79 -2.15
CA VAL A 13 9.65 3.86 -1.45
C VAL A 13 10.14 5.30 -1.28
N ASP A 14 10.02 6.15 -2.30
CA ASP A 14 10.35 7.58 -2.21
C ASP A 14 9.53 8.31 -1.14
N ASP A 15 8.31 7.87 -0.90
CA ASP A 15 7.42 8.45 0.11
C ASP A 15 7.82 8.01 1.53
N VAL A 16 8.33 6.79 1.69
CA VAL A 16 8.99 6.37 2.94
C VAL A 16 10.22 7.23 3.19
N VAL A 17 11.08 7.41 2.18
CA VAL A 17 12.32 8.19 2.29
C VAL A 17 12.03 9.65 2.65
N SER A 18 11.10 10.29 1.94
CA SER A 18 10.70 11.67 2.25
C SER A 18 10.06 11.80 3.64
N GLY A 19 9.32 10.78 4.09
CA GLY A 19 8.76 10.73 5.45
C GLY A 19 9.83 10.63 6.53
N LEU A 20 10.88 9.84 6.30
CA LEU A 20 12.04 9.76 7.20
C LEU A 20 12.77 11.10 7.28
N PHE A 21 13.04 11.76 6.15
CA PHE A 21 13.64 13.10 6.15
C PHE A 21 12.76 14.13 6.87
N ALA A 22 11.44 14.09 6.67
CA ALA A 22 10.51 14.97 7.38
C ALA A 22 10.56 14.74 8.90
N SER A 23 10.69 13.48 9.35
CA SER A 23 10.87 13.15 10.77
C SER A 23 12.23 13.61 11.32
N MET A 24 13.31 13.50 10.54
CA MET A 24 14.64 13.97 10.96
C MET A 24 14.68 15.50 11.07
N ALA A 25 13.99 16.21 10.17
CA ALA A 25 13.88 17.67 10.21
C ALA A 25 13.02 18.19 11.38
N ARG A 26 12.18 17.32 11.98
CA ARG A 26 11.29 17.65 13.10
C ARG A 26 11.36 16.58 14.19
N PRO A 27 12.49 16.48 14.92
CA PRO A 27 12.67 15.43 15.93
C PRO A 27 11.58 15.46 17.00
N ARG A 28 10.95 14.31 17.23
CA ARG A 28 9.96 14.13 18.30
C ARG A 28 10.19 12.76 18.97
N PRO A 29 11.09 12.68 19.96
CA PRO A 29 11.39 11.42 20.66
C PRO A 29 10.13 10.73 21.17
N GLY A 30 10.03 9.41 20.97
CA GLY A 30 8.87 8.60 21.36
C GLY A 30 7.66 8.69 20.44
N ALA A 31 7.67 9.53 19.40
CA ALA A 31 6.58 9.57 18.44
C ALA A 31 6.64 8.42 17.45
N ALA A 32 5.48 7.79 17.21
CA ALA A 32 5.25 6.90 16.08
C ALA A 32 4.41 7.62 15.01
N TYR A 33 4.77 7.40 13.75
CA TYR A 33 4.08 7.90 12.56
C TYR A 33 3.82 6.75 11.59
N ILE A 34 2.63 6.76 10.99
CA ILE A 34 2.28 5.85 9.90
C ILE A 34 2.59 6.56 8.59
N LEU A 35 3.43 5.94 7.78
CA LEU A 35 3.68 6.35 6.40
C LEU A 35 2.95 5.37 5.48
N CYS A 36 1.79 5.80 4.99
CA CYS A 36 1.02 5.12 3.96
C CYS A 36 0.48 6.15 2.95
N ASP A 37 0.12 5.69 1.77
CA ASP A 37 -0.68 6.45 0.82
C ASP A 37 -2.11 6.71 1.36
N ASP A 38 -2.94 7.37 0.56
CA ASP A 38 -4.30 7.80 0.92
C ASP A 38 -5.40 6.82 0.49
N GLU A 39 -5.06 5.77 -0.25
CA GLU A 39 -6.01 4.81 -0.82
C GLU A 39 -5.69 3.36 -0.42
N PRO A 40 -6.16 2.89 0.76
CA PRO A 40 -6.15 1.47 1.08
C PRO A 40 -6.94 0.69 0.03
N ALA A 41 -6.28 -0.24 -0.65
CA ALA A 41 -6.81 -0.93 -1.82
C ALA A 41 -6.71 -2.46 -1.67
N PRO A 42 -7.66 -3.22 -2.25
CA PRO A 42 -7.55 -4.67 -2.39
C PRO A 42 -6.31 -5.06 -3.22
N ALA A 43 -5.66 -6.18 -2.87
CA ALA A 43 -4.45 -6.61 -3.57
C ALA A 43 -4.70 -7.03 -5.03
N ASP A 44 -5.82 -7.71 -5.28
CA ASP A 44 -6.33 -8.08 -6.60
C ASP A 44 -6.52 -6.86 -7.51
N VAL A 45 -7.14 -5.80 -7.00
CA VAL A 45 -7.35 -4.55 -7.77
C VAL A 45 -6.03 -3.93 -8.23
N VAL A 46 -5.01 -3.91 -7.35
CA VAL A 46 -3.67 -3.39 -7.70
C VAL A 46 -2.99 -4.30 -8.74
N MET A 47 -3.08 -5.62 -8.57
CA MET A 47 -2.50 -6.60 -9.51
C MET A 47 -3.15 -6.52 -10.90
N GLU A 48 -4.48 -6.41 -10.97
CA GLU A 48 -5.22 -6.20 -12.23
C GLU A 48 -4.89 -4.85 -12.88
N GLY A 49 -4.65 -3.82 -12.07
CA GLY A 49 -4.18 -2.53 -12.56
C GLY A 49 -2.82 -2.63 -13.23
N ALA A 50 -1.88 -3.34 -12.60
CA ALA A 50 -0.55 -3.61 -13.15
C ALA A 50 -0.61 -4.45 -14.43
N ALA A 51 -1.39 -5.53 -14.44
CA ALA A 51 -1.56 -6.38 -15.62
C ALA A 51 -2.09 -5.59 -16.82
N ARG A 52 -3.12 -4.76 -16.61
CA ARG A 52 -3.65 -3.85 -17.65
C ARG A 52 -2.59 -2.87 -18.15
N ARG A 53 -1.87 -2.22 -17.25
CA ARG A 53 -0.87 -1.20 -17.60
C ARG A 53 0.31 -1.77 -18.37
N LEU A 54 0.65 -3.04 -18.14
CA LEU A 54 1.73 -3.77 -18.82
C LEU A 54 1.27 -4.51 -20.08
N GLY A 55 -0.03 -4.55 -20.40
CA GLY A 55 -0.56 -5.34 -21.51
C GLY A 55 -0.43 -6.86 -21.29
N LEU A 56 -0.38 -7.31 -20.03
CA LEU A 56 -0.30 -8.71 -19.67
C LEU A 56 -1.69 -9.33 -19.49
N PRO A 57 -1.82 -10.66 -19.61
CA PRO A 57 -3.05 -11.37 -19.28
C PRO A 57 -3.49 -11.08 -17.84
N MET A 58 -4.82 -11.04 -17.61
CA MET A 58 -5.34 -10.91 -16.25
C MET A 58 -4.96 -12.14 -15.41
N PRO A 59 -4.51 -11.95 -14.17
CA PRO A 59 -4.23 -13.06 -13.28
C PRO A 59 -5.52 -13.84 -12.98
N PRO A 60 -5.45 -15.17 -12.80
CA PRO A 60 -6.62 -15.95 -12.43
C PRO A 60 -7.15 -15.53 -11.06
N GLU A 61 -8.47 -15.52 -10.92
CA GLU A 61 -9.10 -15.41 -9.61
C GLU A 61 -8.92 -16.74 -8.86
N ILE A 62 -8.52 -16.64 -7.59
CA ILE A 62 -8.41 -17.76 -6.65
C ILE A 62 -9.09 -17.35 -5.36
N ASP A 63 -9.82 -18.28 -4.75
CA ASP A 63 -10.45 -18.08 -3.45
C ASP A 63 -9.43 -18.26 -2.33
N LEU A 64 -9.71 -17.66 -1.16
CA LEU A 64 -8.81 -17.74 0.00
C LEU A 64 -8.68 -19.18 0.54
N ASP A 65 -9.71 -20.00 0.35
CA ASP A 65 -9.75 -21.38 0.79
C ASP A 65 -9.17 -22.38 -0.21
N ASP A 66 -8.71 -21.91 -1.38
CA ASP A 66 -8.08 -22.73 -2.40
C ASP A 66 -6.82 -23.44 -1.87
N PRO A 67 -6.64 -24.76 -2.11
CA PRO A 67 -5.51 -25.54 -1.60
C PRO A 67 -4.11 -25.02 -1.99
N SER A 68 -4.00 -24.23 -3.06
CA SER A 68 -2.75 -23.59 -3.50
C SER A 68 -2.36 -22.39 -2.62
N VAL A 69 -3.28 -21.85 -1.82
CA VAL A 69 -3.02 -20.73 -0.92
C VAL A 69 -2.38 -21.22 0.36
N SER A 70 -1.13 -20.83 0.58
CA SER A 70 -0.36 -21.21 1.78
C SER A 70 -0.99 -20.70 3.08
N ASP A 71 -0.75 -21.42 4.18
CA ASP A 71 -1.22 -21.02 5.52
C ASP A 71 -0.71 -19.63 5.93
N ALA A 72 0.51 -19.28 5.51
CA ALA A 72 1.07 -17.95 5.74
C ALA A 72 0.25 -16.86 5.04
N MET A 73 -0.13 -17.09 3.78
CA MET A 73 -0.99 -16.17 3.03
C MET A 73 -2.39 -16.10 3.66
N ARG A 74 -2.96 -17.24 4.07
CA ARG A 74 -4.25 -17.28 4.78
C ARG A 74 -4.22 -16.45 6.05
N ARG A 75 -3.17 -16.61 6.88
CA ARG A 75 -2.95 -15.80 8.08
C ARG A 75 -2.82 -14.32 7.78
N PHE A 76 -2.12 -13.94 6.71
CA PHE A 76 -1.97 -12.55 6.30
C PHE A 76 -3.33 -11.90 5.98
N TYR A 77 -4.26 -12.67 5.40
CA TYR A 77 -5.61 -12.21 5.08
C TYR A 77 -6.60 -12.27 6.25
N LEU A 78 -6.20 -12.71 7.45
CA LEU A 78 -7.08 -12.67 8.63
C LEU A 78 -7.29 -11.25 9.15
N ASP A 79 -6.35 -10.34 8.90
CA ASP A 79 -6.40 -8.96 9.37
C ASP A 79 -6.69 -7.99 8.22
N SER A 80 -7.54 -7.00 8.47
CA SER A 80 -7.87 -5.93 7.52
C SER A 80 -8.08 -4.64 8.30
N LYS A 81 -7.21 -3.66 8.08
CA LYS A 81 -7.32 -2.33 8.69
C LYS A 81 -7.04 -1.23 7.68
N ARG A 82 -7.68 -0.09 7.90
CA ARG A 82 -7.38 1.16 7.20
C ARG A 82 -6.52 2.02 8.12
N LEU A 83 -5.30 2.30 7.70
CA LEU A 83 -4.38 3.11 8.48
C LEU A 83 -4.58 4.59 8.17
N SER A 84 -4.36 5.45 9.16
CA SER A 84 -4.40 6.90 9.00
C SER A 84 -2.98 7.47 9.03
N ASN A 85 -2.62 8.19 7.97
CA ASN A 85 -1.39 8.97 7.90
C ASN A 85 -1.55 10.42 8.39
N ALA A 86 -2.72 10.77 8.96
CA ALA A 86 -3.06 12.14 9.34
C ALA A 86 -2.05 12.77 10.33
N LYS A 87 -1.51 11.96 11.25
CA LYS A 87 -0.50 12.42 12.21
C LYS A 87 0.82 12.81 11.53
N ALA A 88 1.30 11.99 10.58
CA ALA A 88 2.50 12.32 9.79
C ALA A 88 2.26 13.61 8.98
N LYS A 89 1.07 13.73 8.40
CA LYS A 89 0.66 14.94 7.66
C LYS A 89 0.64 16.20 8.52
N ALA A 90 0.07 16.12 9.71
CA ALA A 90 -0.10 17.26 10.60
C ALA A 90 1.21 17.69 11.26
N GLU A 91 1.96 16.75 11.84
CA GLU A 91 3.13 17.07 12.65
C GLU A 91 4.40 17.21 11.81
N LEU A 92 4.60 16.35 10.81
CA LEU A 92 5.81 16.38 9.99
C LEU A 92 5.70 17.32 8.78
N GLY A 93 4.47 17.75 8.43
CA GLY A 93 4.23 18.44 7.16
C GLY A 93 4.42 17.54 5.92
N TRP A 94 4.62 16.24 6.13
CA TRP A 94 4.82 15.26 5.07
C TRP A 94 3.53 15.03 4.27
N ARG A 95 3.64 14.85 2.95
CA ARG A 95 2.56 14.44 2.06
C ARG A 95 3.14 13.42 1.09
N PRO A 96 2.48 12.27 0.84
CA PRO A 96 2.97 11.33 -0.16
C PRO A 96 2.92 12.00 -1.52
N LYS A 97 4.01 11.89 -2.27
CA LYS A 97 4.08 12.27 -3.70
C LYS A 97 3.20 11.34 -4.54
N TYR A 98 3.03 10.09 -4.10
CA TYR A 98 2.19 9.08 -4.74
C TYR A 98 1.02 8.75 -3.81
N PRO A 99 -0.09 9.52 -3.87
CA PRO A 99 -1.18 9.43 -2.90
C PRO A 99 -2.07 8.19 -3.07
N SER A 100 -1.95 7.45 -4.16
CA SER A 100 -2.55 6.13 -4.30
C SER A 100 -1.60 5.13 -4.95
N TRP A 101 -2.01 3.86 -4.92
CA TRP A 101 -1.35 2.80 -5.65
C TRP A 101 -1.25 3.08 -7.16
N ARG A 102 -2.13 3.90 -7.74
CA ARG A 102 -2.14 4.20 -9.18
C ARG A 102 -0.97 5.09 -9.56
N GLU A 103 -0.78 6.21 -8.86
CA GLU A 103 0.36 7.11 -9.10
C GLU A 103 1.68 6.40 -8.78
N GLY A 104 1.72 5.61 -7.70
CA GLY A 104 2.91 4.85 -7.34
C GLY A 104 3.26 3.79 -8.39
N LEU A 105 2.26 3.06 -8.89
CA LEU A 105 2.43 2.08 -9.96
C LEU A 105 2.90 2.74 -11.26
N GLU A 106 2.27 3.84 -11.66
CA GLU A 106 2.65 4.56 -12.89
C GLU A 106 4.08 5.08 -12.83
N ALA A 107 4.50 5.60 -11.67
CA ALA A 107 5.86 6.07 -11.46
C ALA A 107 6.90 4.95 -11.58
N MET A 108 6.60 3.76 -11.05
CA MET A 108 7.49 2.58 -11.18
C MET A 108 7.58 2.07 -12.62
N LEU A 109 6.55 2.27 -13.44
CA LEU A 109 6.47 1.73 -14.80
C LEU A 109 6.85 2.73 -15.90
N SER A 110 7.00 4.01 -15.55
CA SER A 110 7.43 5.08 -16.46
C SER A 110 8.94 5.33 -16.42
N GLY A 111 9.69 4.51 -15.68
CA GLY A 111 11.14 4.60 -15.50
C GLY A 111 11.94 3.90 -16.59
#